data_AF-A0A318SMS5-F1
#
_entry.id   AF-A0A318SMS5-F1
#
_cell.length_a   1.000
_cell.length_b   1.000
_cell.length_c   1.000
_cell.angle_alpha   90.00
_cell.angle_beta   90.00
_cell.angle_gamma   90.00
#
_symmetry.space_group_name_H-M   'P 1'
#
loop_
_entity.id
_entity.type
_entity.pdbx_description
1 polymer ?
#
loop_
_entity_poly.entity_id
_entity_poly.type
_entity_poly.pdbx_seq_one_letter_code
_entity_poly.pdbx_strand_id
1 'polypeptide(L)'
;MLPTLREILDLPAFSGALVLSGQGQLEARVTWVHVSEVLDGHRFLSGGELLLSTGLELANASVEARGQYVRNLAQSGATGLALELVRNLRDVPPEMLGAARMLNFPILAFSHEVRFADLTRAAHERILRPHGSPGEGSLAPVMAALVETGRAETFVKAQLGPLLTLPSRPRATLLATLDFLLRHHMNVAEVARQLGVRRQTIYYRLDQVTGMLGDIGEARRSVALALALQLCRDGAVELDRIGQSVS
;
A
#
# COMPACT_ATOMS: atom_id res chain seq x y z
N MET A 1 -0.52 8.09 -6.63
CA MET A 1 0.16 9.33 -6.20
C MET A 1 -0.47 9.81 -4.91
N LEU A 2 0.30 10.39 -3.99
CA LEU A 2 -0.20 10.97 -2.74
C LEU A 2 -1.35 11.98 -2.99
N PRO A 3 -2.34 12.09 -2.09
CA PRO A 3 -3.43 13.05 -2.25
C PRO A 3 -2.93 14.50 -2.16
N THR A 4 -3.60 15.42 -2.86
CA THR A 4 -3.43 16.86 -2.63
C THR A 4 -4.19 17.31 -1.38
N LEU A 5 -3.85 18.50 -0.85
CA LEU A 5 -4.60 19.10 0.26
C LEU A 5 -6.08 19.27 -0.11
N ARG A 6 -6.40 19.64 -1.36
CA ARG A 6 -7.78 19.69 -1.87
C ARG A 6 -8.48 18.34 -1.73
N GLU A 7 -7.85 17.26 -2.18
CA GLU A 7 -8.42 15.92 -2.08
C GLU A 7 -8.64 15.47 -0.62
N ILE A 8 -7.80 15.93 0.32
CA ILE A 8 -8.02 15.71 1.76
C ILE A 8 -9.23 16.51 2.26
N LEU A 9 -9.38 17.77 1.84
CA LEU A 9 -10.51 18.62 2.24
C LEU A 9 -11.85 18.16 1.67
N ASP A 10 -11.84 17.49 0.52
CA ASP A 10 -13.02 16.89 -0.09
C ASP A 10 -13.51 15.62 0.63
N LEU A 11 -12.73 15.08 1.58
CA LEU A 11 -13.16 13.92 2.37
C LEU A 11 -14.33 14.31 3.29
N PRO A 12 -15.34 13.42 3.49
CA PRO A 12 -16.50 13.73 4.34
C PRO A 12 -16.12 14.16 5.77
N ALA A 13 -15.02 13.65 6.31
CA ALA A 13 -14.54 14.05 7.64
C ALA A 13 -14.11 15.52 7.71
N PHE A 14 -13.70 16.13 6.59
CA PHE A 14 -13.20 17.50 6.48
C PHE A 14 -14.26 18.50 5.96
N SER A 15 -15.51 18.10 5.75
CA SER A 15 -16.56 18.96 5.17
C SER A 15 -16.83 20.26 5.94
N GLY A 16 -16.41 20.32 7.20
CA GLY A 16 -16.50 21.48 8.08
C GLY A 16 -15.33 22.46 8.00
N ALA A 17 -14.29 22.16 7.23
CA ALA A 17 -13.06 22.94 7.17
C ALA A 17 -13.24 24.20 6.31
N LEU A 18 -12.91 25.36 6.87
CA LEU A 18 -12.87 26.63 6.16
C LEU A 18 -11.42 27.02 5.85
N VAL A 19 -11.11 27.26 4.58
CA VAL A 19 -9.77 27.73 4.14
C VAL A 19 -9.68 29.25 4.32
N LEU A 20 -8.92 29.71 5.32
CA LEU A 20 -8.81 31.13 5.67
C LEU A 20 -7.63 31.84 5.00
N SER A 21 -6.63 31.09 4.53
CA SER A 21 -5.47 31.57 3.75
C SER A 21 -4.90 30.45 2.88
N GLY A 22 -3.94 30.79 2.01
CA GLY A 22 -3.15 29.79 1.28
C GLY A 22 -3.90 29.02 0.18
N GLN A 23 -4.96 29.59 -0.39
CA GLN A 23 -5.79 28.94 -1.42
C GLN A 23 -4.97 28.52 -2.65
N GLY A 24 -3.84 29.18 -2.92
CA GLY A 24 -2.93 28.80 -4.00
C GLY A 24 -2.10 27.53 -3.74
N GLN A 25 -2.10 26.98 -2.52
CA GLN A 25 -1.34 25.78 -2.13
C GLN A 25 -2.23 24.54 -1.94
N LEU A 26 -3.50 24.58 -2.34
CA LEU A 26 -4.40 23.42 -2.19
C LEU A 26 -4.00 22.21 -3.04
N GLU A 27 -3.16 22.38 -4.06
CA GLU A 27 -2.64 21.29 -4.88
C GLU A 27 -1.35 20.66 -4.32
N ALA A 28 -0.83 21.17 -3.20
CA ALA A 28 0.32 20.60 -2.52
C ALA A 28 0.02 19.17 -2.03
N ARG A 29 1.01 18.27 -2.11
CA ARG A 29 0.86 16.86 -1.75
C ARG A 29 0.94 16.69 -0.24
N VAL A 30 -0.07 16.02 0.32
CA VAL A 30 -0.10 15.69 1.75
C VAL A 30 0.53 14.32 1.96
N THR A 31 1.62 14.29 2.72
CA THR A 31 2.35 13.07 3.08
C THR A 31 1.77 12.44 4.34
N TRP A 32 1.30 13.26 5.28
CA TRP A 32 0.72 12.81 6.54
C TRP A 32 -0.18 13.87 7.19
N VAL A 33 -1.02 13.44 8.12
CA VAL A 33 -1.80 14.33 9.00
C VAL A 33 -1.41 14.06 10.45
N HIS A 34 -1.01 15.10 11.18
CA HIS A 34 -0.55 15.02 12.56
C HIS A 34 -1.36 15.92 13.47
N VAL A 35 -1.70 15.42 14.66
CA VAL A 35 -2.19 16.26 15.75
C VAL A 35 -0.99 16.75 16.55
N SER A 36 -0.90 18.06 16.78
CA SER A 36 0.17 18.65 17.60
C SER A 36 -0.33 19.90 18.32
N GLU A 37 0.02 20.00 19.60
CA GLU A 37 -0.13 21.24 20.39
C GLU A 37 1.23 21.88 20.69
N VAL A 38 2.33 21.34 20.16
CA VAL A 38 3.69 21.75 20.51
C VAL A 38 4.17 22.87 19.58
N LEU A 39 4.48 24.05 20.14
CA LEU A 39 4.89 25.23 19.35
C LEU A 39 6.24 25.04 18.63
N ASP A 40 7.16 24.27 19.18
CA ASP A 40 8.44 23.93 18.52
C ASP A 40 8.38 22.61 17.74
N GLY A 41 7.19 22.04 17.54
CA GLY A 41 6.99 20.77 16.82
C GLY A 41 7.47 20.79 15.36
N HIS A 42 7.59 21.98 14.76
CA HIS A 42 8.14 22.18 13.41
C HIS A 42 9.53 21.58 13.19
N ARG A 43 10.30 21.35 14.26
CA ARG A 43 11.66 20.77 14.22
C ARG A 43 11.68 19.29 13.86
N PHE A 44 10.53 18.62 13.95
CA PHE A 44 10.39 17.17 13.68
C PHE A 44 9.66 16.87 12.37
N LEU A 45 9.31 17.92 11.61
CA LEU A 45 8.64 17.75 10.32
C LEU A 45 9.64 17.39 9.23
N SER A 46 9.22 16.50 8.34
CA SER A 46 9.96 16.06 7.15
C SER A 46 9.45 16.72 5.87
N GLY A 47 8.31 17.42 5.93
CA GLY A 47 7.66 18.11 4.83
C GLY A 47 6.44 17.35 4.30
N GLY A 48 5.44 18.11 3.83
CA GLY A 48 4.18 17.58 3.31
C GLY A 48 3.11 17.31 4.38
N GLU A 49 3.38 17.60 5.65
CA GLU A 49 2.43 17.31 6.73
C GLU A 49 1.36 18.39 6.86
N LEU A 50 0.11 17.97 7.10
CA LEU A 50 -0.97 18.84 7.57
C LEU A 50 -1.08 18.70 9.09
N LEU A 51 -0.96 19.81 9.82
CA LEU A 51 -1.07 19.82 11.28
C LEU A 51 -2.50 20.12 11.72
N LEU A 52 -2.97 19.42 12.74
CA LEU A 52 -4.24 19.65 13.44
C LEU A 52 -3.94 20.11 14.86
N SER A 53 -4.57 21.20 15.32
CA SER A 53 -4.41 21.73 16.67
C SER A 53 -5.71 22.31 17.19
N THR A 54 -5.97 22.14 18.48
CA THR A 54 -7.04 22.84 19.22
C THR A 54 -6.64 24.26 19.62
N GLY A 55 -5.40 24.65 19.33
CA GLY A 55 -4.83 25.96 19.62
C GLY A 55 -4.58 26.21 21.10
N LEU A 56 -4.45 25.17 21.94
CA LEU A 56 -4.28 25.34 23.39
C LEU A 56 -3.03 26.16 23.73
N GLU A 57 -1.87 25.73 23.23
CA GLU A 57 -0.62 26.46 23.45
C GLU A 57 -0.60 27.80 22.69
N LEU A 58 -1.26 27.87 21.53
CA LEU A 58 -1.37 29.10 20.76
C LEU A 58 -2.20 30.17 21.48
N ALA A 59 -3.24 29.80 22.22
CA ALA A 59 -4.05 30.72 23.00
C ALA A 59 -3.22 31.42 24.09
N ASN A 60 -2.28 30.71 24.71
CA ASN A 60 -1.40 31.21 25.76
C ASN A 60 -0.12 31.91 25.24
N ALA A 61 0.22 31.72 23.96
CA ALA A 61 1.41 32.27 23.36
C ALA A 61 1.31 33.81 23.12
N SER A 62 2.47 34.48 23.10
CA SER A 62 2.55 35.90 22.72
C SER A 62 2.22 36.10 21.23
N VAL A 63 1.90 37.33 20.85
CA VAL A 63 1.63 37.74 19.46
C VAL A 63 2.82 37.38 18.56
N GLU A 64 4.04 37.67 19.00
CA GLU A 64 5.26 37.37 18.26
C GLU A 64 5.43 35.85 18.08
N ALA A 65 5.19 35.08 19.14
CA ALA A 65 5.33 33.63 19.13
C ALA A 65 4.32 32.95 18.17
N ARG A 66 3.07 33.43 18.13
CA ARG A 66 2.04 32.91 17.21
C ARG A 66 2.38 33.18 15.75
N GLY A 67 2.80 34.40 15.43
CA GLY A 67 3.27 34.73 14.08
C GLY A 67 4.50 33.89 13.68
N GLN A 68 5.42 33.67 14.63
CA GLN A 68 6.61 32.86 14.40
C GLN A 68 6.28 31.38 14.19
N TYR A 69 5.30 30.84 14.92
CA TYR A 69 4.84 29.47 14.77
C TYR A 69 4.43 29.17 13.33
N VAL A 70 3.60 30.02 12.73
CA VAL A 70 3.16 29.87 11.33
C VAL A 70 4.34 29.94 10.36
N ARG A 71 5.28 30.88 10.58
CA ARG A 71 6.49 30.99 9.75
C ARG A 71 7.34 29.72 9.82
N ASN A 72 7.53 29.18 11.03
CA ASN A 72 8.32 27.97 11.24
C ASN A 72 7.67 26.76 10.55
N LEU A 73 6.35 26.58 10.66
CA LEU A 73 5.64 25.49 9.97
C LEU A 73 5.81 25.57 8.45
N ALA A 74 5.60 26.75 7.87
CA ALA A 74 5.75 26.96 6.44
C ALA A 74 7.20 26.69 5.97
N GLN A 75 8.20 27.15 6.73
CA GLN A 75 9.62 26.93 6.43
C GLN A 75 10.04 25.47 6.55
N SER A 76 9.43 24.72 7.47
CA SER A 76 9.63 23.27 7.60
C SER A 76 8.91 22.45 6.53
N GLY A 77 8.19 23.09 5.59
CA GLY A 77 7.51 22.41 4.49
C GLY A 77 6.17 21.79 4.86
N ALA A 78 5.54 22.21 5.97
CA ALA A 78 4.18 21.83 6.27
C ALA A 78 3.23 22.28 5.15
N THR A 79 2.24 21.46 4.84
CA THR A 79 1.24 21.75 3.80
C THR A 79 0.09 22.61 4.32
N GLY A 80 -0.10 22.67 5.64
CA GLY A 80 -1.06 23.56 6.25
C GLY A 80 -1.19 23.37 7.76
N LEU A 81 -1.99 24.23 8.37
CA LEU A 81 -2.40 24.15 9.77
C LEU A 81 -3.93 24.23 9.85
N ALA A 82 -4.56 23.21 10.43
CA ALA A 82 -5.97 23.20 10.73
C ALA A 82 -6.21 23.43 12.23
N LEU A 83 -7.07 24.39 12.54
CA LEU A 83 -7.39 24.83 13.89
C LEU A 83 -8.84 24.50 14.23
N GLU A 84 -9.06 23.84 15.37
CA GLU A 84 -10.38 23.77 15.97
C GLU A 84 -10.62 25.04 16.81
N LEU A 85 -11.61 25.85 16.41
CA LEU A 85 -11.87 27.17 16.98
C LEU A 85 -13.05 27.20 17.96
N VAL A 86 -13.11 26.22 18.87
CA VAL A 86 -14.27 26.04 19.77
C VAL A 86 -13.96 26.43 21.20
N ARG A 87 -12.93 25.83 21.81
CA ARG A 87 -12.70 25.94 23.26
C ARG A 87 -11.56 26.88 23.61
N ASN A 88 -10.34 26.53 23.20
CA ASN A 88 -9.12 27.22 23.61
C ASN A 88 -8.85 28.45 22.75
N LEU A 89 -8.96 28.25 21.43
CA LEU A 89 -8.88 29.31 20.42
C LEU A 89 -10.29 29.49 19.85
N ARG A 90 -10.80 30.72 19.76
CA ARG A 90 -12.15 31.00 19.21
C ARG A 90 -12.15 31.63 17.83
N ASP A 91 -11.07 32.33 17.51
CA ASP A 91 -10.79 32.92 16.21
C ASP A 91 -9.31 32.74 15.91
N VAL A 92 -8.93 32.68 14.63
CA VAL A 92 -7.51 32.67 14.26
C VAL A 92 -6.91 34.05 14.54
N PRO A 93 -5.86 34.15 15.37
CA PRO A 93 -5.23 35.44 15.68
C PRO A 93 -4.74 36.17 14.42
N PRO A 94 -4.95 37.51 14.31
CA PRO A 94 -4.60 38.28 13.12
C PRO A 94 -3.14 38.14 12.69
N GLU A 95 -2.22 38.04 13.65
CA GLU A 95 -0.79 37.84 13.44
C GLU A 95 -0.46 36.51 12.73
N MET A 96 -1.24 35.46 13.00
CA MET A 96 -1.11 34.16 12.33
C MET A 96 -1.62 34.25 10.89
N LEU A 97 -2.80 34.85 10.69
CA LEU A 97 -3.37 35.06 9.36
C LEU A 97 -2.49 35.97 8.50
N GLY A 98 -1.91 37.02 9.09
CA GLY A 98 -0.97 37.92 8.41
C GLY A 98 0.26 37.16 7.91
N ALA A 99 0.92 36.40 8.79
CA ALA A 99 2.06 35.57 8.42
C ALA A 99 1.70 34.52 7.35
N ALA A 100 0.55 33.84 7.51
CA ALA A 100 0.10 32.83 6.58
C ALA A 100 -0.17 33.38 5.18
N ARG A 101 -0.82 34.56 5.08
CA ARG A 101 -1.08 35.23 3.81
C ARG A 101 0.21 35.64 3.10
N MET A 102 1.18 36.18 3.84
CA MET A 102 2.49 36.56 3.26
C MET A 102 3.23 35.35 2.69
N LEU A 103 3.08 34.18 3.29
CA LEU A 103 3.75 32.95 2.89
C LEU A 103 2.91 32.07 1.95
N ASN A 104 1.69 32.50 1.61
CA ASN A 104 0.68 31.69 0.94
C ASN A 104 0.45 30.32 1.64
N PHE A 105 0.59 30.29 2.97
CA PHE A 105 0.47 29.08 3.79
C PHE A 105 -1.01 28.81 4.13
N PRO A 106 -1.52 27.58 3.92
CA PRO A 106 -2.90 27.23 4.27
C PRO A 106 -3.15 27.22 5.78
N ILE A 107 -4.07 28.08 6.23
CA ILE A 107 -4.72 27.93 7.53
C ILE A 107 -6.17 27.51 7.30
N LEU A 108 -6.54 26.40 7.93
CA LEU A 108 -7.88 25.84 7.93
C LEU A 108 -8.51 26.05 9.31
N ALA A 109 -9.82 26.25 9.35
CA ALA A 109 -10.56 26.42 10.59
C ALA A 109 -11.80 25.52 10.64
N PHE A 110 -12.02 24.90 11.80
CA PHE A 110 -13.25 24.22 12.15
C PHE A 110 -13.99 25.04 13.21
N SER A 111 -15.22 25.46 12.90
CA SER A 111 -16.08 26.25 13.80
C SER A 111 -16.92 25.41 14.75
N HIS A 112 -16.75 24.09 14.72
CA HIS A 112 -17.43 23.12 15.58
C HIS A 112 -16.44 22.06 16.04
N GLU A 113 -16.81 21.35 17.11
CA GLU A 113 -15.96 20.31 17.70
C GLU A 113 -15.79 19.18 16.67
N VAL A 114 -14.55 18.86 16.36
CA VAL A 114 -14.18 17.82 15.40
C VAL A 114 -13.35 16.76 16.11
N ARG A 115 -13.69 15.50 15.85
CA ARG A 115 -12.90 14.40 16.40
C ARG A 115 -11.66 14.25 15.53
N PHE A 116 -10.52 14.75 16.02
CA PHE A 116 -9.24 14.61 15.29
C PHE A 116 -8.91 13.16 14.95
N ALA A 117 -9.37 12.18 15.74
CA ALA A 117 -9.26 10.76 15.40
C ALA A 117 -10.00 10.37 14.11
N ASP A 118 -11.11 11.03 13.79
CA ASP A 118 -11.88 10.77 12.56
C ASP A 118 -11.22 11.47 11.36
N LEU A 119 -10.69 12.68 11.55
CA LEU A 119 -9.89 13.40 10.54
C LEU A 119 -8.63 12.61 10.16
N THR A 120 -7.84 12.20 11.15
CA THR A 120 -6.59 11.46 10.92
C THR A 120 -6.86 10.13 10.26
N ARG A 121 -7.88 9.36 10.71
CA ARG A 121 -8.27 8.10 10.08
C ARG A 121 -8.61 8.29 8.60
N ALA A 122 -9.51 9.22 8.29
CA ALA A 122 -9.95 9.45 6.91
C ALA A 122 -8.78 9.88 6.01
N ALA A 123 -7.93 10.78 6.50
CA ALA A 123 -6.77 11.24 5.74
C ALA A 123 -5.72 10.12 5.55
N HIS A 124 -5.38 9.38 6.61
CA HIS A 124 -4.42 8.29 6.53
C HIS A 124 -4.92 7.17 5.61
N GLU A 125 -6.20 6.82 5.63
CA GLU A 125 -6.78 5.88 4.67
C GLU A 125 -6.61 6.36 3.22
N ARG A 126 -6.80 7.66 2.95
CA ARG A 126 -6.60 8.23 1.61
C ARG A 126 -5.12 8.25 1.20
N ILE A 127 -4.21 8.47 2.14
CA ILE A 127 -2.75 8.53 1.93
C ILE A 127 -2.15 7.14 1.73
N LEU A 128 -2.53 6.17 2.57
CA LEU A 128 -2.00 4.81 2.61
C LEU A 128 -2.60 3.88 1.55
N ARG A 129 -3.61 4.35 0.80
CA ARG A 129 -4.15 3.57 -0.32
C ARG A 129 -3.03 3.21 -1.29
N PRO A 130 -2.84 1.92 -1.62
CA PRO A 130 -1.83 1.50 -2.57
C PRO A 130 -2.02 2.25 -3.88
N HIS A 131 -1.01 3.01 -4.26
CA HIS A 131 -1.03 3.77 -5.50
C HIS A 131 -0.29 2.99 -6.57
N GLY A 132 -0.82 1.83 -6.95
CA GLY A 132 -0.35 1.08 -8.10
C GLY A 132 -1.37 1.06 -9.21
N SER A 133 -0.92 1.11 -10.46
CA SER A 133 -1.77 0.72 -11.57
C SER A 133 -2.24 -0.73 -11.35
N PRO A 134 -3.46 -1.13 -11.75
CA PRO A 134 -3.84 -2.53 -11.76
C PRO A 134 -2.78 -3.31 -12.56
N GLY A 135 -1.92 -4.06 -11.88
CA GLY A 135 -0.75 -4.70 -12.49
C GLY A 135 0.60 -4.45 -11.82
N GLU A 136 0.75 -3.50 -10.90
CA GLU A 136 1.97 -3.41 -10.08
C GLU A 136 2.08 -4.65 -9.18
N GLY A 137 3.10 -5.47 -9.44
CA GLY A 137 3.26 -6.81 -8.84
C GLY A 137 2.69 -7.96 -9.68
N SER A 138 2.08 -7.68 -10.85
CA SER A 138 1.64 -8.73 -11.77
C SER A 138 2.83 -9.29 -12.56
N LEU A 139 2.89 -10.62 -12.67
CA LEU A 139 3.84 -11.31 -13.56
C LEU A 139 3.33 -11.41 -15.01
N ALA A 140 2.16 -10.85 -15.32
CA ALA A 140 1.59 -10.90 -16.67
C ALA A 140 2.52 -10.38 -17.77
N PRO A 141 3.29 -9.27 -17.60
CA PRO A 141 4.23 -8.83 -18.62
C PRO A 141 5.36 -9.83 -18.86
N VAL A 142 5.84 -10.49 -17.80
CA VAL A 142 6.88 -11.53 -17.91
C VAL A 142 6.33 -12.75 -18.64
N MET A 143 5.10 -13.16 -18.32
CA MET A 143 4.42 -14.24 -19.03
C MET A 143 4.23 -13.93 -20.51
N ALA A 144 3.71 -12.73 -20.82
CA ALA A 144 3.53 -12.26 -22.19
C ALA A 144 4.85 -12.31 -22.96
N ALA A 145 5.93 -11.78 -22.38
CA ALA A 145 7.26 -11.84 -22.99
C ALA A 145 7.75 -13.28 -23.23
N LEU A 146 7.50 -14.23 -22.32
CA LEU A 146 7.86 -15.64 -22.51
C LEU A 146 7.07 -16.29 -23.67
N VAL A 147 5.79 -15.94 -23.82
CA VAL A 147 4.94 -16.46 -24.90
C VAL A 147 5.35 -15.84 -26.23
N GLU A 148 5.48 -14.52 -26.30
CA GLU A 148 5.86 -13.77 -27.50
C GLU A 148 7.24 -14.17 -28.04
N THR A 149 8.18 -14.48 -27.14
CA THR A 149 9.52 -14.94 -27.52
C THR A 149 9.60 -16.45 -27.79
N GLY A 150 8.49 -17.19 -27.66
CA GLY A 150 8.47 -18.65 -27.82
C GLY A 150 9.23 -19.42 -26.74
N ARG A 151 9.55 -18.80 -25.60
CA ARG A 151 10.36 -19.37 -24.52
C ARG A 151 9.53 -20.04 -23.41
N ALA A 152 8.20 -19.90 -23.45
CA ALA A 152 7.29 -20.42 -22.45
C ALA A 152 7.45 -21.94 -22.24
N GLU A 153 7.52 -22.73 -23.31
CA GLU A 153 7.64 -24.19 -23.23
C GLU A 153 8.96 -24.62 -22.57
N THR A 154 10.08 -24.04 -23.01
CA THR A 154 11.41 -24.31 -22.41
C THR A 154 11.45 -23.92 -20.94
N PHE A 155 10.82 -22.80 -20.58
CA PHE A 155 10.71 -22.36 -19.19
C PHE A 155 9.91 -23.36 -18.35
N VAL A 156 8.70 -23.74 -18.80
CA VAL A 156 7.85 -24.73 -18.11
C VAL A 156 8.59 -26.06 -17.95
N LYS A 157 9.25 -26.55 -19.00
CA LYS A 157 10.04 -27.79 -18.94
C LYS A 157 11.18 -27.70 -17.93
N ALA A 158 11.86 -26.56 -17.85
CA ALA A 158 12.94 -26.35 -16.87
C ALA A 158 12.45 -26.33 -15.41
N GLN A 159 11.21 -25.86 -15.16
CA GLN A 159 10.67 -25.77 -13.81
C GLN A 159 9.90 -27.02 -13.36
N LEU A 160 9.09 -27.61 -14.25
CA LEU A 160 8.15 -28.68 -13.93
C LEU A 160 8.50 -30.03 -14.57
N GLY A 161 9.57 -30.10 -15.38
CA GLY A 161 9.95 -31.27 -16.19
C GLY A 161 9.81 -32.62 -15.48
N PRO A 162 10.41 -32.81 -14.28
CA PRO A 162 10.28 -34.06 -13.53
C PRO A 162 8.85 -34.47 -13.16
N LEU A 163 7.95 -33.50 -12.93
CA LEU A 163 6.52 -33.80 -12.70
C LEU A 163 5.79 -34.11 -14.02
N LEU A 164 6.20 -33.52 -15.13
CA LEU A 164 5.53 -33.66 -16.42
C LEU A 164 5.73 -35.03 -17.05
N THR A 165 6.82 -35.73 -16.70
CA THR A 165 7.12 -37.09 -17.15
C THR A 165 6.33 -38.17 -16.42
N LEU A 166 5.65 -37.82 -15.33
CA LEU A 166 4.84 -38.76 -14.55
C LEU A 166 3.58 -39.20 -15.33
N PRO A 167 3.03 -40.39 -15.03
CA PRO A 167 1.73 -40.81 -15.56
C PRO A 167 0.63 -39.80 -15.23
N SER A 168 -0.39 -39.73 -16.08
CA SER A 168 -1.43 -38.69 -16.06
C SER A 168 -2.06 -38.46 -14.67
N ARG A 169 -2.41 -39.52 -13.95
CA ARG A 169 -3.10 -39.45 -12.64
C ARG A 169 -2.18 -38.94 -11.51
N PRO A 170 -0.98 -39.52 -11.26
CA PRO A 170 0.00 -38.94 -10.34
C PRO A 170 0.38 -37.50 -10.69
N ARG A 171 0.64 -37.21 -11.98
CA ARG A 171 0.98 -35.88 -12.48
C ARG A 171 -0.06 -34.83 -12.10
N ALA A 172 -1.33 -35.08 -12.44
CA ALA A 172 -2.43 -34.17 -12.11
C ALA A 172 -2.55 -33.92 -10.60
N THR A 173 -2.39 -34.99 -9.80
CA THR A 173 -2.49 -34.90 -8.33
C THR A 173 -1.38 -34.05 -7.72
N LEU A 174 -0.13 -34.22 -8.17
CA LEU A 174 1.02 -33.50 -7.64
C LEU A 174 1.07 -32.05 -8.15
N LEU A 175 0.72 -31.80 -9.41
CA LEU A 175 0.59 -30.43 -9.93
C LEU A 175 -0.49 -29.63 -9.20
N ALA A 176 -1.65 -30.26 -8.94
CA ALA A 176 -2.68 -29.63 -8.13
C ALA A 176 -2.16 -29.35 -6.71
N THR A 177 -1.51 -30.32 -6.06
CA THR A 177 -1.00 -30.11 -4.70
C THR A 177 0.05 -28.99 -4.64
N LEU A 178 0.96 -28.92 -5.63
CA LEU A 178 1.94 -27.83 -5.75
C LEU A 178 1.27 -26.46 -5.93
N ASP A 179 0.27 -26.34 -6.80
CA ASP A 179 -0.46 -25.09 -7.02
C ASP A 179 -1.13 -24.59 -5.72
N PHE A 180 -1.80 -25.48 -5.00
CA PHE A 180 -2.41 -25.14 -3.70
C PHE A 180 -1.34 -24.76 -2.66
N LEU A 181 -0.22 -25.48 -2.60
CA LEU A 181 0.87 -25.15 -1.68
C LEU A 181 1.43 -23.75 -1.93
N LEU A 182 1.67 -23.38 -3.20
CA LEU A 182 2.20 -22.06 -3.53
C LEU A 182 1.19 -20.94 -3.26
N ARG A 183 -0.10 -21.13 -3.61
CA ARG A 183 -1.17 -20.15 -3.36
C ARG A 183 -1.46 -19.91 -1.88
N HIS A 184 -1.23 -20.92 -1.04
CA HIS A 184 -1.46 -20.85 0.40
C HIS A 184 -0.18 -20.71 1.22
N HIS A 185 0.89 -20.18 0.62
CA HIS A 185 2.16 -19.89 1.29
C HIS A 185 2.69 -21.08 2.10
N MET A 186 2.64 -22.27 1.49
CA MET A 186 3.08 -23.54 2.08
C MET A 186 2.29 -23.98 3.33
N ASN A 187 1.09 -23.44 3.56
CA ASN A 187 0.23 -23.84 4.67
C ASN A 187 -0.42 -25.21 4.43
N VAL A 188 0.26 -26.27 4.86
CA VAL A 188 -0.19 -27.66 4.73
C VAL A 188 -1.58 -27.91 5.35
N ALA A 189 -1.90 -27.26 6.47
CA ALA A 189 -3.19 -27.43 7.14
C ALA A 189 -4.34 -26.90 6.28
N GLU A 190 -4.14 -25.72 5.69
CA GLU A 190 -5.13 -25.10 4.81
C GLU A 190 -5.28 -25.87 3.49
N VAL A 191 -4.16 -26.31 2.90
CA VAL A 191 -4.18 -27.14 1.68
C VAL A 191 -4.89 -28.48 1.91
N ALA A 192 -4.63 -29.15 3.03
CA ALA A 192 -5.31 -30.40 3.38
C ALA A 192 -6.84 -30.21 3.50
N ARG A 193 -7.25 -29.09 4.12
CA ARG A 193 -8.67 -28.70 4.27
C ARG A 193 -9.31 -28.46 2.91
N GLN A 194 -8.67 -27.70 2.02
CA GLN A 194 -9.23 -27.37 0.71
C GLN A 194 -9.27 -28.56 -0.26
N LEU A 195 -8.26 -29.44 -0.21
CA LEU A 195 -8.23 -30.64 -1.04
C LEU A 195 -9.06 -31.81 -0.46
N GLY A 196 -9.66 -31.66 0.73
CA GLY A 196 -10.46 -32.70 1.38
C GLY A 196 -9.68 -33.96 1.75
N VAL A 197 -8.38 -33.81 2.04
CA VAL A 197 -7.47 -34.93 2.37
C VAL A 197 -6.85 -34.74 3.75
N ARG A 198 -6.28 -35.82 4.30
CA ARG A 198 -5.54 -35.74 5.58
C ARG A 198 -4.22 -35.02 5.38
N ARG A 199 -3.75 -34.30 6.42
CA ARG A 199 -2.44 -33.60 6.41
C ARG A 199 -1.28 -34.53 6.01
N GLN A 200 -1.29 -35.78 6.48
CA GLN A 200 -0.27 -36.77 6.13
C GLN A 200 -0.17 -37.03 4.62
N THR A 201 -1.30 -36.99 3.91
CA THR A 201 -1.32 -37.11 2.45
C THR A 201 -0.64 -35.91 1.79
N ILE A 202 -0.82 -34.71 2.33
CA ILE A 202 -0.14 -33.51 1.83
C ILE A 202 1.36 -33.57 2.13
N TYR A 203 1.77 -34.00 3.34
CA TYR A 203 3.20 -34.18 3.65
C TYR A 203 3.87 -35.18 2.71
N TYR A 204 3.21 -36.31 2.43
CA TYR A 204 3.73 -37.28 1.47
C TYR A 204 3.89 -36.68 0.06
N ARG A 205 2.88 -35.96 -0.43
CA ARG A 205 2.96 -35.31 -1.74
C ARG A 205 3.99 -34.18 -1.77
N LEU A 206 4.12 -33.43 -0.69
CA LEU A 206 5.14 -32.39 -0.53
C LEU A 206 6.53 -33.00 -0.63
N ASP A 207 6.78 -34.12 0.06
CA ASP A 207 8.05 -34.85 -0.02
C ASP A 207 8.33 -35.31 -1.47
N GLN A 208 7.33 -35.86 -2.15
CA GLN A 208 7.45 -36.21 -3.58
C GLN A 208 7.79 -35.01 -4.45
N VAL A 209 7.08 -33.89 -4.29
CA VAL A 209 7.29 -32.68 -5.10
C VAL A 209 8.67 -32.08 -4.81
N THR A 210 9.06 -31.95 -3.55
CA THR A 210 10.37 -31.43 -3.15
C THR A 210 11.50 -32.36 -3.60
N GLY A 211 11.32 -33.68 -3.52
CA GLY A 211 12.28 -34.66 -4.04
C GLY A 211 12.49 -34.55 -5.54
N MET A 212 11.45 -34.17 -6.30
CA MET A 212 11.52 -34.00 -7.76
C MET A 212 11.98 -32.61 -8.20
N LEU A 213 11.61 -31.57 -7.47
CA LEU A 213 11.78 -30.17 -7.88
C LEU A 213 12.75 -29.36 -7.00
N GLY A 214 13.35 -29.97 -5.98
CA GLY A 214 14.17 -29.27 -5.00
C GLY A 214 13.34 -28.45 -4.02
N ASP A 215 13.99 -27.50 -3.34
CA ASP A 215 13.34 -26.69 -2.30
C ASP A 215 12.30 -25.72 -2.89
N ILE A 216 11.03 -26.16 -2.90
CA ILE A 216 9.92 -25.35 -3.42
C ILE A 216 9.57 -24.18 -2.49
N GLY A 217 10.03 -24.18 -1.23
CA GLY A 217 9.81 -23.09 -0.27
C GLY A 217 10.77 -21.91 -0.46
N GLU A 218 11.86 -22.10 -1.20
CA GLU A 218 12.78 -21.02 -1.56
C GLU A 218 12.05 -19.96 -2.40
N ALA A 219 12.16 -18.68 -2.02
CA ALA A 219 11.37 -17.60 -2.62
C ALA A 219 11.48 -17.52 -4.15
N ARG A 220 12.69 -17.64 -4.71
CA ARG A 220 12.90 -17.60 -6.17
C ARG A 220 12.30 -18.82 -6.85
N ARG A 221 12.45 -20.00 -6.25
CA ARG A 221 11.88 -21.25 -6.76
C ARG A 221 10.35 -21.23 -6.75
N SER A 222 9.74 -20.81 -5.64
CA SER A 222 8.30 -20.61 -5.49
C SER A 222 7.71 -19.75 -6.61
N VAL A 223 8.34 -18.61 -6.91
CA VAL A 223 7.91 -17.69 -7.98
C VAL A 223 8.03 -18.35 -9.35
N ALA A 224 9.16 -19.01 -9.65
CA ALA A 224 9.37 -19.67 -10.93
C ALA A 224 8.36 -20.82 -11.17
N LEU A 225 8.06 -21.60 -10.13
CA LEU A 225 7.07 -22.68 -10.18
C LEU A 225 5.65 -22.14 -10.34
N ALA A 226 5.29 -21.07 -9.63
CA ALA A 226 3.98 -20.42 -9.76
C ALA A 226 3.77 -19.88 -11.19
N LEU A 227 4.81 -19.27 -11.77
CA LEU A 227 4.81 -18.78 -13.15
C LEU A 227 4.62 -19.92 -14.16
N ALA A 228 5.35 -21.02 -13.99
CA ALA A 228 5.23 -22.19 -14.86
C ALA A 228 3.83 -22.81 -14.79
N LEU A 229 3.25 -22.94 -13.59
CA LEU A 229 1.88 -23.44 -13.41
C LEU A 229 0.84 -22.51 -14.04
N GLN A 230 1.03 -21.20 -13.95
CA GLN A 230 0.13 -20.22 -14.57
C GLN A 230 0.18 -20.29 -16.10
N LEU A 231 1.38 -20.42 -16.70
CA LEU A 231 1.54 -20.64 -18.14
C LEU A 231 0.81 -21.91 -18.64
N CYS A 232 0.83 -22.98 -17.85
CA CYS A 232 0.10 -24.21 -18.18
C CYS A 232 -1.43 -24.02 -18.08
N ARG A 233 -1.92 -23.27 -17.08
CA ARG A 233 -3.35 -22.99 -16.90
C ARG A 233 -3.93 -22.13 -18.02
N ASP A 234 -3.16 -21.14 -18.47
CA ASP A 234 -3.60 -20.20 -19.51
C ASP A 234 -3.56 -20.82 -20.92
N GLY A 235 -3.21 -22.10 -21.03
CA GLY A 235 -3.14 -22.83 -22.30
C GLY A 235 -1.95 -22.43 -23.18
N ALA A 236 -1.03 -21.61 -22.67
CA ALA A 236 0.16 -21.18 -23.39
C ALA A 236 1.15 -22.34 -23.64
N VAL A 237 1.03 -23.44 -22.88
CA VAL A 237 1.86 -24.63 -22.99
C VAL A 237 0.99 -25.88 -22.80
N GLU A 238 0.94 -26.74 -23.83
CA GLU A 238 0.24 -28.03 -23.76
C GLU A 238 1.07 -29.07 -22.98
N LEU A 239 0.56 -29.49 -21.82
CA LEU A 239 1.22 -30.46 -20.93
C LEU A 239 1.51 -31.81 -21.60
N ASP A 240 0.72 -32.20 -22.60
CA ASP A 240 0.85 -33.49 -23.28
C ASP A 240 1.91 -33.49 -24.39
N ARG A 241 2.28 -32.34 -24.96
CA ARG A 241 3.40 -32.21 -25.91
C ARG A 241 4.76 -32.35 -25.23
N ILE A 242 4.91 -31.80 -24.02
CA ILE A 242 6.18 -31.85 -23.28
C ILE A 242 6.51 -33.27 -22.81
N GLY A 243 5.50 -34.04 -22.42
CA GLY A 243 5.68 -35.42 -21.95
C GLY A 243 6.15 -36.39 -23.03
N GLN A 244 5.89 -36.10 -24.31
CA GLN A 244 6.23 -36.98 -25.44
C GLN A 244 7.64 -36.73 -26.00
N SER A 245 8.27 -35.58 -25.70
CA SER A 245 9.59 -35.20 -26.23
C SER A 245 10.78 -35.68 -25.36
N VAL A 246 10.56 -36.64 -24.46
CA VAL A 246 11.56 -37.21 -23.52
C VAL A 246 11.60 -38.76 -23.60
N SER A 247 10.92 -39.37 -24.57
CA SER A 247 11.04 -40.80 -24.88
C SER A 247 12.01 -41.04 -26.04
#